data_AF-A0A2R6DM88-F1
#
_entry.id   AF-A0A2R6DM88-F1
#
_cell.length_a   1.000
_cell.length_b   1.000
_cell.length_c   1.000
_cell.angle_alpha   90.00
_cell.angle_beta   90.00
_cell.angle_gamma   90.00
#
_symmetry.space_group_name_H-M   'P 1'
#
loop_
_entity.id
_entity.type
_entity.pdbx_description
1 polymer ?
#
loop_
_entity_poly.entity_id
_entity_poly.type
_entity_poly.pdbx_seq_one_letter_code
_entity_poly.pdbx_strand_id
1 'polypeptide(L)'
;VRIGNTYDSKLFSNIVAGFDVAIDVQRSSSMVSLNHVYTYPASASSVGIRVGADTVRVINNRIEGTPTTAGVDVSRGERLSINDNLIQVGAGADGIRLGIDGDLIDTFVSKNFIGGHSPSKAGATAIVGPGITGYRRSVIGPNATFDFENDGIDGVTAAVGSGTTPEPNRYFRYQIVANTDDDSLWVKSTNGMRRIG
;
A
#
# COMPACT_ATOMS: atom_id res chain seq x y z
N VAL A 1 -6.78 11.81 -17.50
CA VAL A 1 -7.28 10.43 -17.45
C VAL A 1 -7.56 10.13 -16.00
N ARG A 2 -8.73 10.54 -15.54
CA ARG A 2 -9.34 9.94 -14.36
C ARG A 2 -9.87 8.60 -14.85
N ILE A 3 -9.23 7.50 -14.47
CA ILE A 3 -9.83 6.19 -14.72
C ILE A 3 -10.83 5.95 -13.60
N GLY A 4 -12.00 6.58 -13.74
CA GLY A 4 -13.09 6.45 -12.80
C GLY A 4 -13.79 5.11 -13.02
N ASN A 5 -13.79 4.26 -12.01
CA ASN A 5 -14.50 3.00 -12.08
C ASN A 5 -15.96 3.16 -11.65
N THR A 6 -16.92 2.82 -12.52
CA THR A 6 -18.37 2.85 -12.24
C THR A 6 -18.98 1.49 -11.90
N TYR A 7 -18.26 0.36 -12.01
CA TYR A 7 -18.75 -1.01 -11.75
C TYR A 7 -17.67 -1.94 -11.14
N ASP A 8 -17.96 -3.24 -10.94
CA ASP A 8 -16.92 -4.24 -10.64
C ASP A 8 -15.89 -4.22 -11.78
N SER A 9 -14.67 -3.72 -11.53
CA SER A 9 -13.69 -3.62 -12.60
C SER A 9 -12.27 -3.85 -12.14
N LYS A 10 -11.47 -4.30 -13.10
CA LYS A 10 -10.04 -4.50 -12.98
C LYS A 10 -9.34 -3.44 -13.81
N LEU A 11 -8.57 -2.59 -13.15
CA LEU A 11 -7.68 -1.65 -13.81
C LEU A 11 -6.26 -2.20 -13.83
N PHE A 12 -5.76 -2.53 -15.01
CA PHE A 12 -4.56 -3.35 -15.15
C PHE A 12 -3.59 -2.85 -16.22
N SER A 13 -2.30 -2.80 -15.89
CA SER A 13 -1.20 -2.51 -16.83
C SER A 13 -1.30 -1.16 -17.56
N ASN A 14 -1.64 -0.10 -16.83
CA ASN A 14 -1.72 1.26 -17.37
C ASN A 14 -0.55 2.12 -16.90
N ILE A 15 -0.26 3.15 -17.69
CA ILE A 15 0.73 4.20 -17.42
C ILE A 15 -0.09 5.50 -17.27
N VAL A 16 -0.26 6.01 -16.03
CA VAL A 16 -1.11 7.19 -15.73
C VAL A 16 -0.30 8.35 -15.13
N ALA A 17 -0.47 9.57 -15.68
CA ALA A 17 0.16 10.79 -15.15
C ALA A 17 -0.47 12.10 -15.58
N GLY A 18 -0.17 13.17 -14.84
CA GLY A 18 -0.57 14.53 -15.21
C GLY A 18 -1.88 15.02 -14.58
N PHE A 19 -2.38 14.40 -13.52
CA PHE A 19 -3.72 14.67 -12.96
C PHE A 19 -3.70 14.89 -11.45
N ASP A 20 -4.66 15.67 -10.93
CA ASP A 20 -4.86 15.90 -9.50
C ASP A 20 -5.08 14.61 -8.69
N VAL A 21 -5.62 13.59 -9.34
CA VAL A 21 -5.74 12.20 -8.87
C VAL A 21 -5.49 11.29 -10.06
N ALA A 22 -4.52 10.38 -9.97
CA ALA A 22 -4.21 9.53 -11.12
C ALA A 22 -5.20 8.37 -11.27
N ILE A 23 -5.51 7.62 -10.21
CA ILE A 23 -6.53 6.55 -10.24
C ILE A 23 -7.54 6.77 -9.13
N ASP A 24 -8.83 6.70 -9.46
CA ASP A 24 -9.93 6.96 -8.54
C ASP A 24 -10.93 5.80 -8.50
N VAL A 25 -10.95 5.08 -7.38
CA VAL A 25 -11.78 3.88 -7.18
C VAL A 25 -12.94 4.20 -6.25
N GLN A 26 -14.14 4.30 -6.81
CA GLN A 26 -15.35 4.75 -6.09
C GLN A 26 -16.41 3.66 -5.92
N ARG A 27 -16.11 2.42 -6.34
CA ARG A 27 -17.04 1.28 -6.27
C ARG A 27 -16.36 0.05 -5.68
N SER A 28 -17.18 -0.72 -4.96
CA SER A 28 -16.71 -1.93 -4.29
C SER A 28 -16.32 -3.04 -5.26
N SER A 29 -15.64 -4.07 -4.75
CA SER A 29 -15.22 -5.24 -5.53
C SER A 29 -14.28 -4.89 -6.70
N SER A 30 -13.49 -3.83 -6.54
CA SER A 30 -12.55 -3.34 -7.56
C SER A 30 -11.13 -3.85 -7.34
N MET A 31 -10.37 -3.97 -8.42
CA MET A 31 -8.94 -4.30 -8.38
C MET A 31 -8.13 -3.32 -9.23
N VAL A 32 -7.07 -2.77 -8.65
CA VAL A 32 -6.07 -1.93 -9.32
C VAL A 32 -4.72 -2.63 -9.23
N SER A 33 -4.17 -3.08 -10.37
CA SER A 33 -2.94 -3.87 -10.36
C SER A 33 -2.02 -3.67 -11.56
N LEU A 34 -0.71 -3.80 -11.35
CA LEU A 34 0.32 -3.63 -12.39
C LEU A 34 0.30 -2.27 -13.09
N ASN A 35 -0.22 -1.23 -12.45
CA ASN A 35 -0.18 0.11 -13.02
C ASN A 35 1.09 0.84 -12.59
N HIS A 36 1.61 1.68 -13.49
CA HIS A 36 2.62 2.68 -13.17
C HIS A 36 1.95 4.05 -13.14
N VAL A 37 1.89 4.62 -11.94
CA VAL A 37 1.36 5.94 -11.65
C VAL A 37 2.54 6.88 -11.42
N TYR A 38 2.74 7.83 -12.33
CA TYR A 38 3.82 8.82 -12.25
C TYR A 38 3.18 10.19 -12.04
N THR A 39 3.34 10.73 -10.84
CA THR A 39 2.82 12.04 -10.43
C THR A 39 3.81 13.16 -10.75
N TYR A 40 4.93 12.85 -11.41
CA TYR A 40 5.91 13.81 -11.93
C TYR A 40 5.77 13.95 -13.46
N PRO A 41 5.92 15.15 -14.04
CA PRO A 41 6.12 16.48 -13.43
C PRO A 41 4.78 17.15 -13.02
N ALA A 42 3.72 16.38 -12.80
CA ALA A 42 2.38 16.89 -12.52
C ALA A 42 2.31 17.55 -11.13
N SER A 43 2.65 18.84 -11.08
CA SER A 43 2.74 19.65 -9.86
C SER A 43 1.45 19.80 -9.05
N ALA A 44 0.31 19.33 -9.56
CA ALA A 44 -1.00 19.43 -8.91
C ALA A 44 -1.57 18.09 -8.42
N SER A 45 -0.87 16.97 -8.62
CA SER A 45 -1.37 15.66 -8.16
C SER A 45 -1.43 15.63 -6.63
N SER A 46 -2.62 15.52 -6.07
CA SER A 46 -2.83 15.32 -4.63
C SER A 46 -2.54 13.89 -4.21
N VAL A 47 -2.96 12.92 -5.04
CA VAL A 47 -2.95 11.50 -4.70
C VAL A 47 -2.61 10.63 -5.91
N GLY A 48 -1.80 9.59 -5.72
CA GLY A 48 -1.58 8.56 -6.74
C GLY A 48 -2.83 7.70 -6.98
N ILE A 49 -3.24 6.91 -5.98
CA ILE A 49 -4.47 6.10 -6.02
C ILE A 49 -5.40 6.50 -4.89
N ARG A 50 -6.63 6.96 -5.21
CA ARG A 50 -7.69 7.21 -4.23
C ARG A 50 -8.67 6.05 -4.19
N VAL A 51 -8.97 5.57 -2.99
CA VAL A 51 -9.93 4.50 -2.71
C VAL A 51 -11.04 5.06 -1.81
N GLY A 52 -12.24 5.18 -2.37
CA GLY A 52 -13.45 5.64 -1.68
C GLY A 52 -14.50 4.53 -1.52
N ALA A 53 -14.10 3.26 -1.55
CA ALA A 53 -15.03 2.13 -1.56
C ALA A 53 -14.52 0.90 -0.79
N ASP A 54 -15.46 0.07 -0.35
CA ASP A 54 -15.21 -1.18 0.37
C ASP A 54 -14.78 -2.31 -0.57
N THR A 55 -14.07 -3.33 -0.09
CA THR A 55 -13.67 -4.52 -0.85
C THR A 55 -12.82 -4.18 -2.08
N VAL A 56 -11.78 -3.37 -1.90
CA VAL A 56 -10.87 -2.94 -2.96
C VAL A 56 -9.49 -3.57 -2.78
N ARG A 57 -8.89 -3.98 -3.90
CA ARG A 57 -7.53 -4.53 -3.96
C ARG A 57 -6.61 -3.60 -4.76
N VAL A 58 -5.57 -3.08 -4.14
CA VAL A 58 -4.51 -2.27 -4.76
C VAL A 58 -3.21 -3.07 -4.65
N ILE A 59 -2.79 -3.72 -5.74
CA ILE A 59 -1.71 -4.73 -5.67
C ILE A 59 -0.71 -4.59 -6.81
N ASN A 60 0.59 -4.68 -6.54
CA ASN A 60 1.65 -4.63 -7.56
C ASN A 60 1.64 -3.36 -8.42
N ASN A 61 1.35 -2.20 -7.85
CA ASN A 61 1.46 -0.92 -8.56
C ASN A 61 2.80 -0.26 -8.25
N ARG A 62 3.34 0.49 -9.22
CA ARG A 62 4.44 1.43 -9.02
C ARG A 62 3.87 2.84 -8.98
N ILE A 63 3.99 3.51 -7.86
CA ILE A 63 3.51 4.87 -7.64
C ILE A 63 4.73 5.73 -7.32
N GLU A 64 5.02 6.75 -8.12
CA GLU A 64 6.17 7.62 -7.92
C GLU A 64 5.85 9.09 -8.24
N GLY A 65 6.66 10.00 -7.73
CA GLY A 65 6.57 11.45 -7.96
C GLY A 65 6.23 12.23 -6.69
N THR A 66 5.67 13.43 -6.84
CA THR A 66 5.47 14.39 -5.74
C THR A 66 3.99 14.62 -5.45
N PRO A 67 3.23 13.62 -4.97
CA PRO A 67 1.87 13.87 -4.53
C PRO A 67 1.89 14.85 -3.35
N THR A 68 0.88 15.71 -3.22
CA THR A 68 0.80 16.65 -2.08
C THR A 68 0.11 16.05 -0.86
N THR A 69 -0.52 14.87 -0.99
CA THR A 69 -1.26 14.22 0.10
C THR A 69 -0.75 12.82 0.35
N ALA A 70 -0.87 11.91 -0.61
CA ALA A 70 -0.42 10.53 -0.41
C ALA A 70 -0.12 9.77 -1.71
N GLY A 71 0.68 8.71 -1.62
CA GLY A 71 0.81 7.72 -2.70
C GLY A 71 -0.51 6.96 -2.90
N VAL A 72 -1.06 6.42 -1.80
CA VAL A 72 -2.40 5.81 -1.76
C VAL A 72 -3.21 6.48 -0.66
N ASP A 73 -4.41 6.96 -0.98
CA ASP A 73 -5.33 7.60 -0.04
C ASP A 73 -6.64 6.81 0.02
N VAL A 74 -7.00 6.35 1.21
CA VAL A 74 -8.21 5.57 1.48
C VAL A 74 -9.12 6.41 2.37
N SER A 75 -10.21 6.93 1.81
CA SER A 75 -11.19 7.71 2.57
C SER A 75 -12.37 6.87 3.08
N ARG A 76 -12.49 5.65 2.55
CA ARG A 76 -13.51 4.67 2.94
C ARG A 76 -13.04 3.30 2.49
N GLY A 77 -13.19 2.31 3.36
CA GLY A 77 -13.07 0.93 2.94
C GLY A 77 -13.00 -0.06 4.08
N GLU A 78 -13.97 -0.96 4.15
CA GLU A 78 -13.80 -2.27 4.78
C GLU A 78 -13.20 -3.26 3.78
N ARG A 79 -12.56 -4.34 4.26
CA ARG A 79 -12.08 -5.45 3.41
C ARG A 79 -11.07 -5.03 2.34
N LEU A 80 -10.14 -4.17 2.71
CA LEU A 80 -9.13 -3.65 1.79
C LEU A 80 -7.91 -4.56 1.70
N SER A 81 -7.25 -4.55 0.54
CA SER A 81 -6.00 -5.28 0.31
C SER A 81 -5.04 -4.36 -0.44
N ILE A 82 -4.08 -3.77 0.27
CA ILE A 82 -3.05 -2.87 -0.29
C ILE A 82 -1.71 -3.57 -0.13
N ASN A 83 -1.29 -4.31 -1.15
CA ASN A 83 -0.15 -5.21 -1.01
C ASN A 83 0.83 -5.15 -2.18
N ASP A 84 2.10 -5.47 -1.91
CA ASP A 84 3.13 -5.62 -2.94
C ASP A 84 3.28 -4.39 -3.86
N ASN A 85 2.96 -3.18 -3.37
CA ASN A 85 3.15 -1.95 -4.15
C ASN A 85 4.53 -1.34 -3.89
N LEU A 86 5.08 -0.70 -4.91
CA LEU A 86 6.23 0.20 -4.81
C LEU A 86 5.69 1.63 -4.77
N ILE A 87 5.81 2.30 -3.63
CA ILE A 87 5.27 3.64 -3.40
C ILE A 87 6.42 4.57 -3.06
N GLN A 88 6.67 5.58 -3.88
CA GLN A 88 7.67 6.61 -3.64
C GLN A 88 7.01 7.99 -3.68
N VAL A 89 7.16 8.76 -2.61
CA VAL A 89 6.50 10.06 -2.45
C VAL A 89 7.50 11.18 -2.21
N GLY A 90 7.07 12.40 -2.53
CA GLY A 90 7.83 13.62 -2.27
C GLY A 90 7.72 14.12 -0.83
N ALA A 91 8.39 15.23 -0.57
CA ALA A 91 8.46 15.84 0.75
C ALA A 91 7.06 16.17 1.31
N GLY A 92 6.80 15.79 2.56
CA GLY A 92 5.57 16.14 3.28
C GLY A 92 4.32 15.30 2.94
N ALA A 93 4.41 14.34 2.02
CA ALA A 93 3.30 13.45 1.68
C ALA A 93 3.37 12.11 2.42
N ASP A 94 2.21 11.48 2.61
CA ASP A 94 2.10 10.15 3.21
C ASP A 94 2.36 9.05 2.17
N GLY A 95 2.94 7.92 2.57
CA GLY A 95 3.02 6.74 1.69
C GLY A 95 1.63 6.17 1.43
N ILE A 96 1.01 5.66 2.51
CA ILE A 96 -0.38 5.17 2.53
C ILE A 96 -1.14 5.93 3.63
N ARG A 97 -2.22 6.61 3.24
CA ARG A 97 -3.12 7.29 4.16
C ARG A 97 -4.43 6.50 4.30
N LEU A 98 -4.69 6.00 5.50
CA LEU A 98 -5.94 5.36 5.89
C LEU A 98 -6.83 6.40 6.59
N GLY A 99 -7.46 7.27 5.81
CA GLY A 99 -8.44 8.27 6.26
C GLY A 99 -9.80 7.67 6.64
N ILE A 100 -9.78 6.58 7.41
CA ILE A 100 -10.97 5.89 7.93
C ILE A 100 -11.11 6.24 9.41
N ASP A 101 -12.32 6.68 9.80
CA ASP A 101 -12.67 6.91 11.20
C ASP A 101 -13.29 5.64 11.81
N GLY A 102 -12.79 5.23 12.99
CA GLY A 102 -13.29 4.08 13.73
C GLY A 102 -12.46 2.80 13.56
N ASP A 103 -13.11 1.64 13.52
CA ASP A 103 -12.42 0.36 13.43
C ASP A 103 -11.95 0.06 11.99
N LEU A 104 -10.68 -0.31 11.85
CA LEU A 104 -10.17 -0.87 10.61
C LEU A 104 -10.56 -2.35 10.51
N ILE A 105 -11.43 -2.68 9.56
CA ILE A 105 -12.06 -4.01 9.45
C ILE A 105 -11.55 -4.77 8.23
N ASP A 106 -11.15 -6.03 8.44
CA ASP A 106 -10.81 -7.00 7.39
C ASP A 106 -9.75 -6.47 6.39
N THR A 107 -8.86 -5.59 6.84
CA THR A 107 -7.95 -4.85 5.97
C THR A 107 -6.53 -5.34 6.08
N PHE A 108 -5.87 -5.52 4.93
CA PHE A 108 -4.52 -6.06 4.83
C PHE A 108 -3.63 -5.06 4.07
N VAL A 109 -2.69 -4.45 4.79
CA VAL A 109 -1.67 -3.54 4.24
C VAL A 109 -0.29 -4.14 4.49
N SER A 110 0.26 -4.86 3.52
CA SER A 110 1.48 -5.64 3.73
C SER A 110 2.35 -5.73 2.48
N LYS A 111 3.65 -5.97 2.69
CA LYS A 111 4.67 -6.19 1.65
C LYS A 111 4.80 -5.03 0.67
N ASN A 112 4.40 -3.83 1.07
CA ASN A 112 4.67 -2.65 0.29
C ASN A 112 6.12 -2.19 0.54
N PHE A 113 6.74 -1.65 -0.50
CA PHE A 113 8.00 -0.93 -0.40
C PHE A 113 7.67 0.55 -0.50
N ILE A 114 7.78 1.26 0.61
CA ILE A 114 7.28 2.62 0.78
C ILE A 114 8.47 3.54 1.09
N GLY A 115 8.71 4.52 0.23
CA GLY A 115 9.86 5.41 0.32
C GLY A 115 9.52 6.88 0.19
N GLY A 116 10.27 7.73 0.88
CA GLY A 116 10.51 9.09 0.41
C GLY A 116 11.39 9.10 -0.86
N HIS A 117 11.52 10.25 -1.49
CA HIS A 117 12.45 10.40 -2.62
C HIS A 117 13.93 10.31 -2.18
N SER A 118 14.24 10.86 -1.01
CA SER A 118 15.58 10.89 -0.42
C SER A 118 15.48 11.35 1.03
N PRO A 119 16.54 11.19 1.86
CA PRO A 119 16.56 11.73 3.22
C PRO A 119 16.31 13.24 3.29
N SER A 120 16.76 14.00 2.27
CA SER A 120 16.55 15.46 2.15
C SER A 120 15.19 15.86 1.56
N LYS A 121 14.40 14.88 1.11
CA LYS A 121 13.04 15.03 0.57
C LYS A 121 12.15 13.92 1.15
N ALA A 122 12.26 13.73 2.45
CA ALA A 122 11.58 12.65 3.17
C ALA A 122 10.07 12.84 3.12
N GLY A 123 9.32 11.75 2.98
CA GLY A 123 7.87 11.79 3.13
C GLY A 123 7.48 12.10 4.58
N ALA A 124 6.24 12.48 4.83
CA ALA A 124 5.77 12.80 6.19
C ALA A 124 5.60 11.54 7.05
N THR A 125 4.73 10.62 6.63
CA THR A 125 4.49 9.34 7.34
C THR A 125 4.36 8.18 6.36
N ALA A 126 5.00 7.04 6.62
CA ALA A 126 4.95 5.90 5.70
C ALA A 126 3.53 5.30 5.63
N ILE A 127 2.90 5.02 6.77
CA ILE A 127 1.49 4.62 6.85
C ILE A 127 0.79 5.39 7.96
N VAL A 128 -0.20 6.23 7.64
CA VAL A 128 -0.93 7.02 8.65
C VAL A 128 -2.40 6.66 8.70
N GLY A 129 -3.00 6.68 9.89
CA GLY A 129 -4.43 6.39 10.09
C GLY A 129 -4.96 7.08 11.35
N PRO A 130 -5.06 8.42 11.36
CA PRO A 130 -5.28 9.19 12.59
C PRO A 130 -6.68 8.99 13.19
N GLY A 131 -7.66 8.59 12.38
CA GLY A 131 -9.03 8.30 12.81
C GLY A 131 -9.26 6.86 13.27
N ILE A 132 -8.26 5.98 13.13
CA ILE A 132 -8.42 4.56 13.46
C ILE A 132 -8.37 4.37 14.97
N THR A 133 -9.48 3.89 15.55
CA THR A 133 -9.61 3.65 17.00
C THR A 133 -9.47 2.18 17.38
N GLY A 134 -9.49 1.27 16.40
CA GLY A 134 -9.42 -0.18 16.65
C GLY A 134 -9.11 -0.98 15.39
N TYR A 135 -8.76 -2.25 15.58
CA TYR A 135 -8.41 -3.17 14.49
C TYR A 135 -9.18 -4.48 14.65
N ARG A 136 -9.91 -4.88 13.59
CA ARG A 136 -10.71 -6.10 13.58
C ARG A 136 -10.38 -6.95 12.36
N ARG A 137 -9.68 -8.07 12.57
CA ARG A 137 -9.20 -8.97 11.50
C ARG A 137 -8.37 -8.21 10.46
N SER A 138 -7.52 -7.31 10.94
CA SER A 138 -6.71 -6.45 10.11
C SER A 138 -5.24 -6.69 10.38
N VAL A 139 -4.44 -6.56 9.31
CA VAL A 139 -3.00 -6.71 9.34
C VAL A 139 -2.38 -5.50 8.68
N ILE A 140 -1.48 -4.82 9.39
CA ILE A 140 -0.63 -3.77 8.84
C ILE A 140 0.81 -4.18 9.14
N GLY A 141 1.55 -4.53 8.10
CA GLY A 141 2.89 -5.07 8.21
C GLY A 141 3.01 -6.55 7.79
N PRO A 142 4.22 -7.03 7.47
CA PRO A 142 5.45 -6.24 7.36
C PRO A 142 5.43 -5.35 6.10
N ASN A 143 5.92 -4.11 6.20
CA ASN A 143 6.20 -3.23 5.06
C ASN A 143 7.65 -2.74 5.16
N ALA A 144 8.30 -2.52 4.02
CA ALA A 144 9.62 -1.92 4.01
C ALA A 144 9.46 -0.40 3.89
N THR A 145 9.93 0.36 4.89
CA THR A 145 9.85 1.82 4.94
C THR A 145 11.24 2.44 4.95
N PHE A 146 11.42 3.56 4.27
CA PHE A 146 12.66 4.33 4.27
C PHE A 146 12.40 5.79 3.91
N ASP A 147 13.27 6.69 4.37
CA ASP A 147 13.22 8.12 4.06
C ASP A 147 11.87 8.79 4.38
N PHE A 148 11.31 8.49 5.56
CA PHE A 148 10.16 9.21 6.13
C PHE A 148 10.55 9.92 7.42
N GLU A 149 9.84 11.01 7.73
CA GLU A 149 9.93 11.66 9.03
C GLU A 149 9.31 10.78 10.14
N ASN A 150 8.29 9.98 9.80
CA ASN A 150 7.60 9.07 10.71
C ASN A 150 7.29 7.73 10.03
N ASP A 151 7.45 6.61 10.74
CA ASP A 151 7.03 5.29 10.21
C ASP A 151 5.51 5.13 10.22
N GLY A 152 4.83 5.67 11.24
CA GLY A 152 3.39 5.57 11.39
C GLY A 152 2.92 4.21 11.92
N ILE A 153 1.85 3.65 11.34
CA ILE A 153 1.26 2.39 11.78
C ILE A 153 1.99 1.22 11.11
N ASP A 154 2.64 0.37 11.92
CA ASP A 154 3.21 -0.89 11.46
C ASP A 154 3.10 -2.00 12.53
N GLY A 155 3.24 -3.26 12.13
CA GLY A 155 3.25 -4.42 13.03
C GLY A 155 1.89 -4.81 13.64
N VAL A 156 0.77 -4.28 13.13
CA VAL A 156 -0.57 -4.62 13.62
C VAL A 156 -0.95 -6.03 13.15
N THR A 157 -1.25 -6.92 14.10
CA THR A 157 -1.87 -8.22 13.86
C THR A 157 -3.06 -8.39 14.80
N ALA A 158 -4.28 -8.08 14.35
CA ALA A 158 -5.49 -8.19 15.16
C ALA A 158 -6.32 -9.43 14.77
N ALA A 159 -6.26 -10.49 15.57
CA ALA A 159 -7.12 -11.67 15.43
C ALA A 159 -8.38 -11.53 16.31
N VAL A 160 -9.56 -11.88 15.78
CA VAL A 160 -10.80 -11.91 16.58
C VAL A 160 -11.09 -13.34 17.02
N GLY A 161 -11.10 -13.58 18.33
CA GLY A 161 -11.83 -14.69 18.96
C GLY A 161 -11.07 -16.02 19.13
N SER A 162 -10.73 -16.33 20.38
CA SER A 162 -10.39 -17.64 20.98
C SER A 162 -9.46 -18.59 20.20
N GLY A 163 -8.26 -18.75 20.77
CA GLY A 163 -7.42 -19.94 20.55
C GLY A 163 -6.47 -19.81 19.37
N THR A 164 -5.21 -19.55 19.69
CA THR A 164 -4.09 -19.35 18.76
C THR A 164 -4.15 -18.03 17.99
N THR A 165 -3.25 -17.11 18.34
CA THR A 165 -2.72 -16.13 17.40
C THR A 165 -2.44 -16.88 16.10
N PRO A 166 -3.13 -16.58 14.97
CA PRO A 166 -2.70 -17.12 13.70
C PRO A 166 -1.32 -16.52 13.49
N GLU A 167 -0.28 -17.34 13.62
CA GLU A 167 1.04 -16.91 13.22
C GLU A 167 0.95 -16.42 11.76
N PRO A 168 1.74 -15.41 11.35
CA PRO A 168 1.84 -14.99 9.95
C PRO A 168 1.99 -16.17 8.97
N ASN A 169 2.57 -17.27 9.48
CA ASN A 169 2.76 -18.56 8.84
C ASN A 169 1.49 -19.37 8.51
N ARG A 170 0.32 -19.04 9.06
CA ARG A 170 -0.92 -19.82 8.86
C ARG A 170 -1.53 -19.59 7.47
N TYR A 171 -1.23 -18.45 6.84
CA TYR A 171 -1.69 -18.14 5.49
C TYR A 171 -0.56 -18.20 4.45
N PHE A 172 0.71 -18.06 4.86
CA PHE A 172 1.86 -18.15 3.97
C PHE A 172 3.10 -18.66 4.72
N ARG A 173 3.64 -19.84 4.37
CA ARG A 173 4.97 -20.30 4.86
C ARG A 173 6.05 -19.73 3.93
N TYR A 174 6.81 -18.75 4.37
CA TYR A 174 8.03 -18.32 3.68
C TYR A 174 9.23 -18.40 4.62
N GLN A 175 10.24 -19.17 4.21
CA GLN A 175 11.54 -19.26 4.88
C GLN A 175 12.46 -18.22 4.23
N ILE A 176 12.99 -17.29 5.02
CA ILE A 176 14.09 -16.45 4.58
C ILE A 176 15.30 -17.36 4.45
N VAL A 177 15.83 -17.50 3.24
CA VAL A 177 17.09 -18.21 2.98
C VAL A 177 18.12 -17.15 2.70
N ALA A 178 19.03 -16.92 3.64
CA ALA A 178 20.23 -16.15 3.38
C ALA A 178 21.10 -16.97 2.42
N ASN A 179 21.30 -16.46 1.21
CA ASN A 179 22.28 -17.02 0.28
C ASN A 179 23.63 -16.34 0.57
N THR A 180 24.62 -17.11 1.02
CA THR A 180 25.90 -16.58 1.51
C THR A 180 26.86 -16.12 0.41
N ASP A 181 26.45 -16.20 -0.87
CA ASP A 181 27.38 -16.05 -1.99
C ASP A 181 27.26 -14.71 -2.77
N ASP A 182 26.21 -13.89 -2.61
CA ASP A 182 26.14 -12.57 -3.28
C ASP A 182 25.34 -11.46 -2.56
N ASP A 183 25.07 -11.59 -1.25
CA ASP A 183 24.26 -10.66 -0.45
C ASP A 183 22.83 -10.39 -0.98
N SER A 184 22.34 -11.19 -1.94
CA SER A 184 20.98 -11.03 -2.44
C SER A 184 19.94 -11.66 -1.52
N LEU A 185 18.84 -10.95 -1.31
CA LEU A 185 17.72 -11.42 -0.50
C LEU A 185 16.79 -12.24 -1.39
N TRP A 186 16.51 -13.48 -1.01
CA TRP A 186 15.58 -14.34 -1.76
C TRP A 186 14.33 -14.63 -0.95
N VAL A 187 13.18 -14.53 -1.61
CA VAL A 187 11.90 -14.98 -1.08
C VAL A 187 11.45 -16.22 -1.83
N LYS A 188 11.32 -17.32 -1.09
CA LYS A 188 10.75 -18.57 -1.60
C LYS A 188 9.24 -18.50 -1.49
N SER A 189 8.53 -18.61 -2.61
CA SER A 189 7.07 -18.74 -2.66
C SER A 189 6.64 -20.16 -3.06
N THR A 190 5.34 -20.48 -2.94
CA THR A 190 4.75 -21.72 -3.49
C THR A 190 4.95 -21.88 -4.99
N ASN A 191 5.20 -20.77 -5.69
CA ASN A 191 5.45 -20.72 -7.14
C ASN A 191 6.95 -20.60 -7.50
N GLY A 192 7.85 -20.87 -6.56
CA GLY A 192 9.30 -20.82 -6.76
C GLY A 192 10.00 -19.68 -6.02
N MET A 193 11.32 -19.58 -6.19
CA MET A 193 12.14 -18.55 -5.56
C MET A 193 12.19 -17.27 -6.40
N ARG A 194 12.15 -16.12 -5.73
CA ARG A 194 12.29 -14.79 -6.33
C ARG A 194 13.39 -14.02 -5.63
N ARG A 195 14.23 -13.35 -6.41
CA ARG A 195 15.28 -12.43 -5.93
C ARG A 195 14.65 -11.09 -5.56
N ILE A 196 15.09 -10.49 -4.46
CA ILE A 196 14.69 -9.18 -3.95
C ILE A 196 15.98 -8.39 -3.69
N GLY A 197 16.57 -7.85 -4.75
CA GLY A 197 17.90 -7.21 -4.72
C GLY A 197 19.02 -8.22 -4.82
#